data_AF-A0A820LJG7-F1
#
_entry.id   AF-A0A820LJG7-F1
#
_cell.length_a   1.000
_cell.length_b   1.000
_cell.length_c   1.000
_cell.angle_alpha   90.00
_cell.angle_beta   90.00
_cell.angle_gamma   90.00
#
_symmetry.space_group_name_H-M   'P 1'
#
loop_
_entity.id
_entity.type
_entity.pdbx_description
1 polymer ?
#
loop_
_entity_poly.entity_id
_entity_poly.type
_entity_poly.pdbx_seq_one_letter_code
_entity_poly.pdbx_strand_id
1 'polypeptide(L)'
;IVGRDFLPRGGNMVTKRPLVLQLITSQGQEYAIFGHKPQQRFINYADVRAEIENDTKAIVRDDMGVSSLPINLTIFSPHGNNKYKN
;
A
#
# COMPACT_ATOMS: atom_id res chain seq x y z
N ILE A 1 -2.71 17.04 -7.95
CA ILE A 1 -1.32 16.63 -7.71
C ILE A 1 -1.38 15.72 -6.51
N VAL A 2 -1.17 14.44 -6.79
CA VAL A 2 -1.30 13.30 -5.88
C VAL A 2 -0.45 13.58 -4.65
N GLY A 3 -1.10 13.96 -3.55
CA GLY A 3 -0.45 14.58 -2.40
C GLY A 3 0.11 13.63 -1.35
N ARG A 4 0.43 12.37 -1.69
CA ARG A 4 1.20 11.47 -0.82
C ARG A 4 1.60 10.17 -1.54
N ASP A 5 2.87 10.08 -1.90
CA ASP A 5 3.46 8.91 -2.53
C ASP A 5 3.76 7.80 -1.54
N PHE A 6 2.84 6.87 -1.39
CA PHE A 6 3.12 5.59 -0.73
C PHE A 6 3.29 4.44 -1.72
N LEU A 7 2.93 4.66 -2.99
CA LEU A 7 3.26 3.75 -4.07
C LEU A 7 4.76 3.81 -4.37
N PRO A 8 5.42 2.67 -4.67
CA PRO A 8 6.80 2.68 -5.14
C PRO A 8 6.89 3.48 -6.45
N ARG A 9 7.63 4.59 -6.44
CA ARG A 9 7.93 5.37 -7.66
C ARG A 9 9.35 5.04 -8.13
N GLY A 10 9.47 4.07 -9.02
CA GLY A 10 10.70 3.76 -9.76
C GLY A 10 10.37 3.54 -11.24
N GLY A 11 11.23 4.01 -12.16
CA GLY A 11 10.98 4.11 -13.60
C GLY A 11 10.70 2.79 -14.36
N ASN A 12 10.70 1.65 -13.69
CA ASN A 12 10.36 0.34 -14.27
C ASN A 12 9.36 -0.38 -13.34
N MET A 13 8.07 -0.35 -13.70
CA MET A 13 6.92 -1.01 -13.05
C MET A 13 6.61 -0.62 -11.58
N VAL A 14 5.47 0.06 -11.41
CA VAL A 14 4.95 0.62 -10.14
C VAL A 14 4.52 -0.45 -9.12
N THR A 15 4.17 -1.66 -9.56
CA THR A 15 4.14 -2.90 -8.76
C THR A 15 3.88 -4.06 -9.74
N LYS A 16 4.59 -5.18 -9.62
CA LYS A 16 4.31 -6.39 -10.42
C LYS A 16 3.07 -7.16 -9.94
N ARG A 17 2.27 -6.52 -9.07
CA ARG A 17 1.09 -7.04 -8.40
C ARG A 17 0.02 -5.93 -8.34
N PRO A 18 -1.25 -6.26 -8.58
CA PRO A 18 -2.34 -5.31 -8.36
C PRO A 18 -2.36 -4.82 -6.91
N LEU A 19 -2.59 -3.53 -6.67
CA LEU A 19 -2.83 -3.00 -5.32
C LEU A 19 -4.33 -2.74 -5.15
N VAL A 20 -4.95 -3.38 -4.17
CA VAL A 20 -6.33 -3.11 -3.76
C VAL A 20 -6.27 -2.21 -2.53
N LEU A 21 -6.67 -0.96 -2.72
CA LEU A 21 -6.69 0.05 -1.66
C LEU A 21 -8.11 0.22 -1.12
N GLN A 22 -8.28 0.05 0.19
CA GLN A 22 -9.49 0.39 0.91
C GLN A 22 -9.23 1.57 1.84
N LEU A 23 -10.05 2.61 1.75
CA LEU A 23 -10.02 3.72 2.71
C LEU A 23 -11.21 3.59 3.67
N ILE A 24 -10.92 3.46 4.95
CA ILE A 24 -11.90 3.44 6.03
C ILE A 24 -11.78 4.75 6.79
N THR A 25 -12.91 5.43 6.97
CA THR A 25 -12.94 6.61 7.83
C THR A 25 -12.96 6.16 9.28
N SER A 26 -11.97 6.56 10.07
CA SER A 26 -11.86 6.22 11.49
C SER A 26 -11.53 7.47 12.28
N GLN A 27 -12.16 7.63 13.45
CA GLN A 27 -11.74 8.66 14.39
C GLN A 27 -10.37 8.29 14.97
N GLY A 28 -9.50 9.29 15.16
CA GLY A 28 -8.18 9.12 15.76
C GLY A 28 -7.01 9.12 14.76
N GLN A 29 -5.92 8.45 15.13
CA GLN A 29 -4.67 8.46 14.37
C GLN A 29 -4.78 7.70 13.05
N GLU A 30 -4.16 8.23 12.00
CA GLU A 30 -4.08 7.58 10.69
C GLU A 30 -3.10 6.40 10.73
N TYR A 31 -3.53 5.23 10.25
CA TYR A 31 -2.67 4.04 10.12
C TYR A 31 -3.15 3.15 8.97
N ALA A 32 -2.28 2.27 8.49
CA ALA A 32 -2.58 1.29 7.48
C ALA A 32 -2.40 -0.14 8.01
N ILE A 33 -3.14 -1.07 7.44
CA ILE A 33 -3.04 -2.51 7.70
C ILE A 33 -2.97 -3.22 6.36
N PHE A 34 -2.05 -4.19 6.25
CA PHE A 34 -2.00 -5.08 5.11
C PHE A 34 -2.86 -6.33 5.38
N GLY A 35 -3.53 -6.82 4.34
CA GLY A 35 -4.34 -8.04 4.43
C GLY A 35 -3.54 -9.26 4.88
N HIS A 36 -2.25 -9.35 4.53
CA HIS A 36 -1.36 -10.42 4.98
C HIS A 36 -0.74 -10.17 6.37
N LYS A 37 -0.94 -8.99 6.98
CA LYS A 37 -0.45 -8.61 8.32
C LYS A 37 -1.53 -7.86 9.13
N PRO A 38 -2.67 -8.50 9.45
CA PRO A 38 -3.80 -7.85 10.11
C PRO A 38 -3.50 -7.35 11.53
N GLN A 39 -2.48 -7.89 12.20
CA GLN A 39 -2.09 -7.49 13.55
C GLN A 39 -1.06 -6.34 13.59
N GLN A 40 -0.53 -5.93 12.43
CA GLN A 40 0.49 -4.88 12.35
C GLN A 40 -0.11 -3.59 11.80
N ARG A 41 0.03 -2.50 12.56
CA ARG A 41 -0.37 -1.15 12.15
C ARG A 41 0.84 -0.40 11.61
N PHE A 42 0.70 0.13 10.42
CA PHE A 42 1.71 0.94 9.75
C PHE A 42 1.30 2.41 9.85
N ILE A 43 2.02 3.18 10.66
CA ILE A 43 1.74 4.61 10.87
C ILE A 43 2.51 5.44 9.85
N ASN A 44 3.71 4.99 9.45
CA ASN A 44 4.55 5.70 8.50
C ASN A 44 4.38 5.17 7.08
N TYR A 45 4.28 6.09 6.12
CA TYR A 45 4.21 5.76 4.70
C TYR A 45 5.49 5.10 4.15
N ALA A 46 6.64 5.38 4.76
CA ALA A 46 7.90 4.72 4.42
C ALA A 46 7.82 3.21 4.69
N ASP A 47 7.22 2.82 5.81
CA ASP A 47 7.05 1.42 6.20
C ASP A 47 6.01 0.74 5.30
N VAL A 48 4.94 1.44 4.91
CA VAL A 48 3.96 0.96 3.92
C VAL A 48 4.64 0.67 2.58
N ARG A 49 5.47 1.60 2.09
CA ARG A 49 6.19 1.41 0.82
C ARG A 49 7.14 0.22 0.89
N ALA A 50 7.96 0.16 1.94
CA ALA A 50 8.90 -0.93 2.16
C ALA A 50 8.18 -2.29 2.24
N GLU A 51 7.02 -2.34 2.89
CA GLU A 51 6.21 -3.56 2.96
C GLU A 51 5.64 -3.97 1.60
N ILE A 52 5.14 -3.04 0.79
CA ILE A 52 4.69 -3.32 -0.59
C ILE A 52 5.83 -3.92 -1.41
N GLU A 53 7.04 -3.35 -1.32
CA GLU A 53 8.21 -3.85 -2.02
C GLU A 53 8.63 -5.24 -1.53
N ASN A 54 8.65 -5.45 -0.22
CA ASN A 54 9.01 -6.73 0.40
C ASN A 54 8.01 -7.83 0.04
N ASP A 55 6.70 -7.57 0.14
CA ASP A 55 5.65 -8.53 -0.21
C ASP A 55 5.65 -8.84 -1.72
N THR A 56 5.97 -7.85 -2.56
CA THR A 56 6.16 -8.08 -4.00
C THR A 56 7.36 -8.98 -4.28
N LYS A 57 8.54 -8.69 -3.68
CA LYS A 57 9.77 -9.48 -3.84
C LYS A 57 9.65 -10.89 -3.25
N ALA A 58 8.88 -11.07 -2.18
CA ALA A 58 8.68 -12.38 -1.56
C ALA A 58 7.89 -13.34 -2.48
N ILE A 59 6.89 -12.82 -3.19
CA ILE A 59 6.03 -13.61 -4.10
C ILE A 59 6.66 -13.74 -5.48
N VAL A 60 7.14 -12.62 -6.04
CA VAL A 60 7.80 -12.61 -7.34
C VAL A 60 9.29 -12.84 -7.10
N ARG A 61 9.68 -14.12 -7.09
CA ARG A 61 11.09 -14.49 -7.25
C ARG A 61 11.46 -14.22 -8.70
N ASP A 62 12.49 -13.42 -8.90
CA ASP A 62 13.00 -12.92 -10.19
C ASP A 62 12.24 -11.81 -10.92
N ASP A 63 13.06 -11.00 -11.58
CA ASP A 63 12.79 -9.72 -12.22
C ASP A 63 11.86 -9.83 -13.45
N MET A 64 11.29 -11.00 -13.72
CA MET A 64 10.50 -11.32 -14.91
C MET A 64 9.06 -11.76 -14.64
N GLY A 65 8.65 -12.00 -13.39
CA GLY A 65 7.29 -12.46 -13.08
C GLY A 65 6.30 -11.34 -12.71
N VAL A 66 5.11 -11.30 -13.30
CA VAL A 66 3.96 -10.59 -12.71
C VAL A 66 3.11 -11.58 -11.92
N SER A 67 2.63 -11.18 -10.74
CA SER A 67 1.70 -12.00 -9.98
C SER A 67 0.32 -11.37 -10.01
N SER A 68 -0.70 -12.19 -10.31
CA SER A 68 -2.10 -11.78 -10.29
C SER A 68 -2.64 -11.62 -8.87
N LEU A 69 -1.90 -12.05 -7.84
CA LEU A 69 -2.32 -11.93 -6.45
C LEU A 69 -2.25 -10.46 -6.00
N PRO A 70 -3.39 -9.85 -5.64
CA PRO A 70 -3.38 -8.46 -5.20
C PRO A 70 -2.69 -8.30 -3.84
N ILE A 71 -2.15 -7.12 -3.59
CA ILE A 71 -1.78 -6.65 -2.26
C ILE A 71 -2.99 -5.88 -1.72
N ASN A 72 -3.57 -6.36 -0.62
CA ASN A 72 -4.70 -5.68 0.02
C ASN A 72 -4.17 -4.72 1.09
N LEU A 73 -4.44 -3.43 0.92
CA LEU A 73 -4.04 -2.37 1.84
C LEU A 73 -5.28 -1.61 2.31
N THR A 74 -5.49 -1.58 3.63
CA THR A 74 -6.58 -0.82 4.25
C THR A 74 -5.98 0.35 5.02
N ILE A 75 -6.37 1.57 4.67
CA ILE A 75 -5.96 2.80 5.37
C ILE A 75 -7.14 3.27 6.22
N PHE A 76 -6.89 3.45 7.51
CA PHE A 76 -7.79 4.09 8.45
C PHE A 76 -7.37 5.55 8.58
N SER A 77 -8.23 6.49 8.20
CA SER A 77 -7.93 7.92 8.30
C SER A 77 -9.14 8.70 8.83
N PRO A 78 -8.93 9.72 9.68
CA PRO A 78 -9.98 10.66 10.07
C PRO A 78 -10.34 11.63 8.94
N HIS A 79 -9.46 11.78 7.96
CA HIS A 79 -9.67 12.60 6.78
C HIS A 79 -10.10 11.67 5.65
N GLY A 80 -11.41 11.63 5.36
CA GLY A 80 -11.96 10.72 4.34
C GLY A 80 -11.38 10.92 2.93
N ASN A 81 -12.03 10.33 1.92
CA ASN A 81 -11.56 10.23 0.52
C ASN A 81 -11.07 11.55 -0.13
N ASN A 82 -11.39 12.71 0.43
CA ASN A 82 -10.98 14.02 -0.09
C ASN A 82 -9.45 14.25 -0.04
N LYS A 83 -8.72 13.53 0.81
CA LYS A 83 -7.25 13.60 0.90
C LYS A 83 -6.53 12.71 -0.12
N TYR A 84 -7.24 11.73 -0.70
CA TYR A 84 -6.68 10.67 -1.56
C TYR A 84 -7.21 10.70 -3.00
N LYS A 85 -8.19 11.57 -3.30
CA LYS A 85 -8.63 11.89 -4.65
C LYS A 85 -7.83 13.10 -5.17
N ASN A 86 -6.77 12.86 -5.95
CA ASN A 86 -6.31 13.66 -7.10
C ASN A 86 -4.88 13.34 -7.52
#